data_AF-X0SAM3-F1
#
_entry.id   AF-X0SAM3-F1
#
_cell.length_a   1.000
_cell.length_b   1.000
_cell.length_c   1.000
_cell.angle_alpha   90.00
_cell.angle_beta   90.00
_cell.angle_gamma   90.00
#
_symmetry.space_group_name_H-M   'P 1'
#
loop_
_entity.id
_entity.type
_entity.pdbx_description
1 polymer ?
#
loop_
_entity_poly.entity_id
_entity_poly.type
_entity_poly.pdbx_seq_one_letter_code
_entity_poly.pdbx_strand_id
1 'polypeptide(L)' 'MVNNQTTTLTKANNTSESLRTTVPSSIIKQFDLTDGDKISWKLEARDSELVIIVAPGK' A
#
# COMPACT_ATOMS: atom_id res chain seq x y z
N MET A 1 -8.45 -10.28 -9.62
CA MET A 1 -8.37 -8.81 -9.73
C MET A 1 -8.26 -8.26 -8.31
N VAL A 2 -7.28 -7.41 -8.00
CA VAL A 2 -7.12 -6.86 -6.63
C VAL A 2 -8.30 -5.93 -6.36
N ASN A 3 -9.28 -6.42 -5.61
CA ASN A 3 -10.50 -5.69 -5.27
C ASN A 3 -10.61 -5.62 -3.74
N ASN A 4 -9.97 -4.62 -3.13
CA ASN A 4 -9.84 -4.39 -1.68
C ASN A 4 -8.91 -5.37 -0.95
N GLN A 5 -7.75 -5.71 -1.53
CA GLN A 5 -6.74 -6.42 -0.76
C GLN A 5 -6.19 -5.50 0.32
N THR A 6 -5.99 -6.02 1.53
CA THR A 6 -5.39 -5.27 2.64
C THR A 6 -4.05 -5.90 3.03
N THR A 7 -3.03 -5.08 3.23
CA THR A 7 -1.73 -5.51 3.76
C THR A 7 -1.42 -4.72 5.03
N THR A 8 -0.54 -5.26 5.87
CA THR A 8 0.01 -4.51 7.01
C THR A 8 1.28 -3.79 6.57
N LEU A 9 1.40 -2.50 6.88
CA LEU A 9 2.64 -1.74 6.73
C LEU A 9 3.65 -2.30 7.73
N THR A 10 4.75 -2.86 7.23
CA THR A 10 5.85 -3.31 8.08
C THR A 10 7.18 -2.82 7.55
N LYS A 11 8.16 -2.69 8.43
CA LYS A 11 9.56 -2.50 8.05
C LYS A 11 10.00 -3.55 7.02
N ALA A 12 10.87 -3.13 6.10
CA ALA A 12 11.41 -4.01 5.08
C ALA A 12 12.21 -5.16 5.73
N ASN A 13 11.89 -6.39 5.33
CA ASN A 13 12.60 -7.60 5.75
C ASN A 13 12.74 -8.56 4.55
N ASN A 14 13.72 -9.44 4.62
CA ASN A 14 14.05 -10.38 3.53
C ASN A 14 13.41 -11.77 3.75
N THR A 15 12.40 -11.87 4.60
CA THR A 15 11.81 -13.16 5.04
C THR A 15 10.44 -13.44 4.42
N SER A 16 9.96 -12.56 3.54
CA SER A 16 8.65 -12.66 2.89
C SER A 16 8.83 -12.78 1.39
N GLU A 17 7.99 -13.60 0.75
CA GLU A 17 7.89 -13.71 -0.72
C GLU A 17 7.27 -12.46 -1.38
N SER A 18 6.71 -11.54 -0.58
CA SER A 18 6.14 -10.30 -1.11
C SER A 18 7.22 -9.26 -1.35
N LEU A 19 7.24 -8.72 -2.57
CA LEU A 19 8.04 -7.53 -2.87
C LEU A 19 7.50 -6.32 -2.09
N ARG A 20 8.41 -5.53 -1.53
CA ARG A 20 8.10 -4.33 -0.76
C ARG A 20 8.65 -3.10 -1.49
N THR A 21 7.92 -2.00 -1.45
CA THR A 21 8.40 -0.70 -1.92
C THR A 21 8.53 0.28 -0.76
N THR A 22 9.31 1.34 -0.95
CA THR A 22 9.43 2.42 0.03
C THR A 22 8.20 3.31 -0.05
N VAL A 23 7.56 3.60 1.09
CA VAL A 23 6.55 4.66 1.19
C VAL A 23 7.29 5.99 1.40
N PRO A 24 7.13 7.00 0.52
CA PRO A 24 7.81 8.28 0.67
C PRO A 24 7.48 8.96 2.01
N SER A 25 8.45 9.65 2.60
CA SER A 25 8.29 10.29 3.92
C SER A 25 7.21 11.38 3.95
N SER A 26 6.92 12.02 2.82
CA SER A 26 5.80 12.96 2.69
C SER A 26 4.45 12.28 2.92
N ILE A 27 4.25 11.09 2.35
CA ILE A 27 3.04 10.29 2.52
C ILE A 27 2.92 9.79 3.96
N ILE A 28 4.03 9.30 4.54
CA ILE A 28 4.07 8.87 5.95
C ILE A 28 3.58 10.01 6.86
N LYS A 29 4.13 11.21 6.70
CA LYS A 29 3.77 12.37 7.53
C LYS A 29 2.35 12.88 7.27
N GLN A 30 1.90 12.87 6.02
CA GLN A 30 0.57 13.38 5.66
C GLN A 30 -0.55 12.53 6.24
N PHE A 31 -0.34 11.22 6.36
CA PHE A 31 -1.35 10.28 6.86
C PHE A 31 -1.03 9.74 8.26
N ASP A 32 0.03 10.22 8.90
CA ASP A 32 0.53 9.76 10.20
C ASP A 32 0.72 8.24 10.27
N LEU A 33 1.34 7.66 9.23
CA LEU A 33 1.50 6.22 9.09
C LEU A 33 2.58 5.65 10.01
N THR A 34 2.29 4.51 10.62
CA THR A 34 3.18 3.80 11.53
C THR A 34 3.28 2.30 11.20
N ASP A 35 4.31 1.63 11.72
CA ASP A 35 4.45 0.17 11.59
C ASP A 35 3.25 -0.52 12.25
N GLY A 36 2.58 -1.39 11.50
CA GLY A 36 1.35 -2.06 11.94
C GLY A 36 0.06 -1.54 11.27
N ASP A 37 0.10 -0.36 10.64
CA ASP A 37 -1.08 0.20 9.97
C ASP A 37 -1.55 -0.65 8.79
N LYS A 38 -2.85 -0.61 8.48
CA LYS A 38 -3.41 -1.31 7.32
C LYS A 38 -3.35 -0.42 6.10
N ILE A 39 -3.05 -1.04 4.96
CA ILE A 39 -3.03 -0.41 3.64
C ILE A 39 -3.98 -1.16 2.75
N SER A 40 -4.94 -0.45 2.17
CA SER A 40 -5.90 -0.97 1.20
C SER A 40 -5.40 -0.76 -0.22
N TRP A 41 -5.58 -1.77 -1.05
CA TRP A 41 -5.17 -1.82 -2.45
C TRP A 41 -6.37 -2.09 -3.33
N LYS A 42 -6.51 -1.30 -4.38
CA LYS A 42 -7.54 -1.47 -5.41
C LYS A 42 -6.92 -1.30 -6.79
N LEU A 43 -7.18 -2.26 -7.67
CA LEU A 43 -6.87 -2.14 -9.09
C LEU A 43 -8.08 -1.54 -9.80
N GLU A 44 -7.88 -0.42 -10.50
CA GLU A 44 -8.90 0.21 -11.31
C GLU A 44 -8.41 0.35 -12.76
N ALA A 45 -9.29 0.11 -13.72
CA ALA A 45 -9.08 0.56 -15.09
C ALA A 45 -9.51 2.02 -15.17
N ARG A 46 -8.61 2.91 -15.57
CA ARG A 46 -8.90 4.31 -15.85
C ARG A 46 -8.40 4.63 -17.25
N ASP A 47 -9.32 5.10 -18.08
CA ASP A 47 -9.10 5.32 -19.51
C ASP A 47 -8.60 4.03 -20.21
N SER A 48 -7.31 3.96 -20.53
CA SER A 48 -6.65 2.80 -21.16
C SER A 48 -5.52 2.21 -20.31
N GLU A 49 -5.46 2.58 -19.03
CA GLU A 49 -4.43 2.14 -18.10
C GLU A 49 -5.03 1.38 -16.91
N LEU A 50 -4.27 0.43 -16.39
CA LEU A 50 -4.54 -0.18 -15.10
C LEU A 50 -3.75 0.56 -14.03
N VAL A 51 -4.46 1.20 -13.11
CA VAL A 51 -3.87 1.93 -11.99
C VAL A 51 -4.09 1.19 -10.68
N ILE A 52 -3.11 1.28 -9.79
CA ILE A 52 -3.21 0.78 -8.41
C ILE A 52 -3.46 1.97 -7.50
N ILE A 53 -4.59 1.94 -6.80
CA ILE A 53 -4.94 2.91 -5.78
C ILE A 53 -4.56 2.34 -4.42
N VAL A 54 -3.77 3.12 -3.69
CA VAL A 54 -3.27 2.78 -2.36
C VAL A 54 -3.85 3.79 -1.37
N ALA A 55 -4.51 3.30 -0.33
CA ALA A 55 -5.12 4.15 0.70
C ALA A 55 -4.85 3.60 2.10
N PRO A 56 -4.65 4.46 3.12
CA PRO A 56 -4.64 4.03 4.51
C PRO A 56 -5.98 3.40 4.89
N GLY A 57 -5.94 2.16 5.37
CA GLY A 57 -7.06 1.53 6.07
C GLY A 57 -6.84 1.73 7.57
N LYS A 58 -7.75 2.39 8.26
CA LYS A 58 -7.76 2.33 9.73
C LYS A 58 -8.22 0.95 10.18
#